data_AF-A0A392QLH0-F1
#
_entry.id   AF-A0A392QLH0-F1
#
_cell.length_a   1.000
_cell.length_b   1.000
_cell.length_c   1.000
_cell.angle_alpha   90.00
_cell.angle_beta   90.00
_cell.angle_gamma   90.00
#
_symmetry.space_group_name_H-M   'P 1'
#
loop_
_entity.id
_entity.type
_entity.pdbx_description
1 polymer ?
#
loop_
_entity_poly.entity_id
_entity_poly.type
_entity_poly.pdbx_seq_one_letter_code
_entity_poly.pdbx_strand_id
1 'polypeptide(L)'
;MKGKTITRKVYKLLREDYPLVNWKTTMYQNMARPRAVSFSEENINHLFFVCTELKLIWQKVLRWLKIDHVPMDWTAELRWITRHSKGKGWKAQLLKSAAAETVYALWKYRNDVCFGNK
;
A
#
# COMPACT_ATOMS: atom_id res chain seq x y z
N MET A 1 -23.95 12.43 8.16
CA MET A 1 -23.92 10.96 7.94
C MET A 1 -24.45 10.55 6.54
N LYS A 2 -23.83 10.96 5.42
CA LYS A 2 -24.48 10.84 4.08
C LYS A 2 -23.67 10.17 2.94
N GLY A 3 -22.38 9.84 3.13
CA GLY A 3 -21.53 9.31 2.03
C GLY A 3 -21.65 7.79 1.78
N LYS A 4 -21.67 6.97 2.85
CA LYS A 4 -21.66 5.49 2.73
C LYS A 4 -22.89 4.91 2.01
N THR A 5 -24.03 5.59 2.10
CA THR A 5 -25.30 5.13 1.51
C THR A 5 -25.32 5.29 -0.01
N ILE A 6 -24.67 6.33 -0.55
CA ILE A 6 -24.65 6.64 -1.99
C ILE A 6 -23.76 5.63 -2.71
N THR A 7 -22.53 5.41 -2.22
CA THR A 7 -21.61 4.43 -2.81
C THR A 7 -22.21 3.02 -2.83
N ARG A 8 -22.94 2.63 -1.78
CA ARG A 8 -23.63 1.33 -1.71
C ARG A 8 -24.79 1.21 -2.70
N LYS A 9 -25.50 2.31 -2.98
CA LYS A 9 -26.59 2.34 -3.96
C LYS A 9 -26.05 2.29 -5.40
N VAL A 10 -25.02 3.08 -5.70
CA VAL A 10 -24.36 3.08 -7.01
C VAL A 10 -23.75 1.71 -7.31
N TYR A 11 -23.05 1.12 -6.34
CA TYR A 11 -22.49 -0.23 -6.50
C TYR A 11 -23.56 -1.30 -6.76
N LYS A 12 -24.74 -1.18 -6.15
CA LYS A 12 -25.86 -2.09 -6.40
C LYS A 12 -26.45 -1.92 -7.80
N LEU A 13 -26.54 -0.69 -8.31
CA LEU A 13 -27.06 -0.41 -9.66
C LEU A 13 -26.12 -0.93 -10.75
N LEU A 14 -24.81 -0.71 -10.59
CA LEU A 14 -23.79 -1.14 -11.54
C LEU A 14 -23.58 -2.67 -11.59
N ARG A 15 -24.09 -3.40 -10.60
CA ARG A 15 -23.89 -4.85 -10.47
C ARG A 15 -24.87 -5.67 -11.30
N GLU A 16 -25.98 -5.08 -11.73
CA GLU A 16 -27.06 -5.77 -12.46
C GLU A 16 -27.37 -7.13 -11.81
N ASP A 17 -27.19 -8.25 -12.51
CA ASP A 17 -27.48 -9.61 -12.01
C ASP A 17 -26.27 -10.35 -11.40
N TYR A 18 -25.08 -9.74 -11.38
CA TYR A 18 -23.91 -10.40 -10.83
C TYR A 18 -24.04 -10.62 -9.32
N PRO A 19 -23.54 -11.74 -8.76
CA PRO A 19 -23.63 -12.00 -7.33
C PRO A 19 -22.83 -10.96 -6.53
N LEU A 20 -23.22 -10.75 -5.27
CA LEU A 20 -22.49 -9.83 -4.40
C LEU A 20 -21.07 -10.37 -4.19
N VAL A 21 -20.07 -9.69 -4.75
CA VAL A 21 -18.66 -10.02 -4.46
C VAL A 21 -18.43 -9.88 -2.97
N ASN A 22 -18.17 -11.01 -2.31
CA ASN A 22 -17.84 -11.04 -0.91
C ASN A 22 -16.39 -10.58 -0.76
N TRP A 23 -16.15 -9.28 -0.84
CA TRP A 23 -14.80 -8.72 -0.85
C TRP A 23 -13.94 -9.18 0.33
N LYS A 24 -14.53 -9.43 1.50
CA LYS A 24 -13.82 -9.98 2.65
C LYS A 24 -13.34 -11.41 2.35
N THR A 25 -14.19 -12.24 1.77
CA THR A 25 -13.84 -13.61 1.37
C THR A 25 -12.94 -13.63 0.14
N THR A 26 -13.17 -12.78 -0.86
CA THR A 26 -12.32 -12.64 -2.05
C THR A 26 -10.91 -12.16 -1.69
N MET A 27 -10.76 -11.25 -0.73
CA MET A 27 -9.45 -10.74 -0.30
C MET A 27 -8.77 -11.63 0.75
N TYR A 28 -9.53 -12.28 1.65
CA TYR A 28 -8.98 -13.04 2.79
C TYR A 28 -9.10 -14.57 2.66
N GLN A 29 -9.92 -15.11 1.76
CA GLN A 29 -9.95 -16.54 1.37
C GLN A 29 -9.36 -16.73 -0.03
N ASN A 30 -8.33 -15.95 -0.36
CA ASN A 30 -7.52 -16.23 -1.53
C ASN A 30 -6.78 -17.55 -1.26
N MET A 31 -7.13 -18.62 -1.97
CA MET A 31 -6.41 -19.91 -1.97
C MET A 31 -4.98 -19.78 -2.54
N ALA A 32 -4.51 -18.56 -2.80
CA ALA A 32 -3.10 -18.18 -2.94
C ALA A 32 -2.26 -18.33 -1.65
N ARG A 33 -2.64 -19.23 -0.74
CA ARG A 33 -1.73 -19.86 0.23
C ARG A 33 -1.91 -21.37 0.06
N PRO A 34 -0.90 -22.08 -0.49
CA PRO A 34 0.41 -22.13 0.15
C PRO A 34 1.61 -22.19 -0.82
N ARG A 35 2.50 -21.20 -0.72
CA ARG A 35 3.94 -21.39 -0.43
C ARG A 35 4.60 -20.07 -0.06
N ALA A 36 4.05 -19.37 0.92
CA ALA A 36 4.83 -18.39 1.68
C ALA A 36 5.58 -19.15 2.77
N VAL A 37 6.66 -19.85 2.41
CA VAL A 37 7.70 -20.20 3.38
C VAL A 37 8.56 -18.95 3.53
N SER A 38 8.01 -17.91 4.17
CA SER A 38 8.82 -16.90 4.83
C SER A 38 8.92 -17.32 6.29
N PHE A 39 10.13 -17.60 6.75
CA PHE A 39 10.43 -18.07 8.11
C PHE A 39 10.20 -17.00 9.21
N SER A 40 9.54 -15.89 8.87
CA SER A 40 9.27 -14.76 9.75
C SER A 40 7.96 -14.12 9.33
N GLU A 41 7.12 -13.74 10.30
CA GLU A 41 5.85 -13.03 10.05
C GLU A 41 6.10 -11.79 9.19
N GLU A 42 5.70 -11.85 7.93
CA GLU A 42 5.87 -10.77 6.98
C GLU A 42 4.85 -9.66 7.28
N ASN A 43 5.22 -8.79 8.22
CA ASN A 43 4.49 -7.57 8.56
C ASN A 43 4.98 -6.41 7.67
N ILE A 44 4.13 -5.40 7.43
CA ILE A 44 4.45 -4.15 6.74
C ILE A 44 5.73 -3.51 7.32
N ASN A 45 5.89 -3.52 8.64
CA ASN A 45 7.12 -3.02 9.27
C ASN A 45 8.35 -3.79 8.82
N HIS A 46 8.24 -5.11 8.76
CA HIS A 46 9.33 -5.96 8.31
C HIS A 46 9.64 -5.70 6.83
N LEU A 47 8.61 -5.63 5.98
CA LEU A 47 8.74 -5.43 4.54
C LEU A 47 9.38 -4.09 4.20
N PHE A 48 8.89 -2.98 4.77
CA PHE A 48 9.30 -1.64 4.33
C PHE A 48 10.46 -1.04 5.13
N PHE A 49 10.68 -1.49 6.38
CA PHE A 49 11.57 -0.79 7.30
C PHE A 49 12.60 -1.67 8.02
N VAL A 50 12.47 -3.00 7.93
CA VAL A 50 13.47 -3.96 8.44
C VAL A 50 14.22 -4.64 7.30
N CYS A 51 13.53 -5.04 6.23
CA CYS A 51 14.15 -5.57 5.01
C CYS A 51 15.04 -4.51 4.38
N THR A 52 16.32 -4.84 4.24
CA THR A 52 17.37 -3.89 3.86
C THR A 52 17.14 -3.36 2.45
N GLU A 53 16.73 -4.23 1.54
CA GLU A 53 16.50 -3.94 0.13
C GLU A 53 15.40 -2.90 -0.07
N LEU A 54 14.25 -3.11 0.57
CA LEU A 54 13.09 -2.25 0.41
C LEU A 54 13.24 -0.93 1.17
N LYS A 55 13.88 -0.97 2.34
CA LYS A 55 14.28 0.23 3.07
C LYS A 55 15.21 1.12 2.24
N LEU A 56 16.18 0.54 1.53
CA LEU A 56 17.08 1.28 0.65
C LEU A 56 16.34 1.93 -0.53
N ILE A 57 15.35 1.25 -1.11
CA ILE A 57 14.51 1.83 -2.17
C ILE A 57 13.75 3.04 -1.63
N TRP A 58 13.12 2.91 -0.46
CA TRP A 58 12.40 4.01 0.17
C TRP A 58 13.30 5.23 0.45
N GLN A 59 14.50 5.00 0.99
CA GLN A 59 15.50 6.05 1.22
C GLN A 59 15.96 6.72 -0.09
N LYS A 60 16.15 5.95 -1.17
CA LYS A 60 16.50 6.50 -2.49
C LYS A 60 15.40 7.42 -3.02
N VAL A 61 14.13 7.06 -2.86
CA VAL A 61 12.98 7.90 -3.25
C VAL A 61 12.97 9.21 -2.46
N LEU A 62 13.12 9.16 -1.14
CA LEU A 62 13.18 10.38 -0.31
C LEU A 62 14.36 11.28 -0.68
N ARG A 63 15.54 10.70 -0.93
CA ARG A 63 16.72 11.45 -1.38
C ARG A 63 16.52 12.08 -2.76
N TRP A 64 15.86 11.38 -3.69
CA TRP A 64 15.49 11.91 -4.99
C TRP A 64 14.56 13.12 -4.86
N LEU A 65 13.62 13.07 -3.91
CA LEU A 65 12.74 14.18 -3.56
C LEU A 65 13.42 15.31 -2.77
N LYS A 66 14.72 15.18 -2.46
CA LYS A 66 15.46 16.12 -1.61
C LYS A 66 14.82 16.31 -0.22
N ILE A 67 14.27 15.23 0.33
CA ILE A 67 13.69 15.20 1.67
C ILE A 67 14.68 14.50 2.60
N ASP A 68 15.11 15.22 3.62
CA ASP A 68 15.90 14.66 4.71
C ASP A 68 14.95 14.06 5.76
N HIS A 69 14.61 12.80 5.59
CA HIS A 69 13.75 12.05 6.50
C HIS A 69 14.30 10.63 6.66
N VAL A 70 14.41 10.18 7.91
CA VAL A 70 14.85 8.83 8.24
C VAL A 70 13.60 7.97 8.41
N PRO A 71 13.40 6.94 7.56
CA PRO A 71 12.22 6.09 7.64
C PRO A 71 12.17 5.34 8.98
N MET A 72 11.01 5.40 9.64
CA MET A 72 10.74 4.72 10.91
C MET A 72 9.75 3.56 10.70
N ASP A 73 9.08 3.07 11.74
CA ASP A 73 7.98 2.13 11.56
C ASP A 73 6.84 2.73 10.73
N TRP A 74 6.01 1.86 10.16
CA TRP A 74 4.92 2.23 9.27
C TRP A 74 3.93 3.23 9.87
N THR A 75 3.66 3.15 11.17
CA THR A 75 2.70 4.06 11.83
C THR A 75 3.30 5.46 11.91
N ALA A 76 4.58 5.56 12.30
CA ALA A 76 5.30 6.81 12.34
C ALA A 76 5.46 7.42 10.92
N GLU A 77 5.78 6.58 9.93
CA GLU A 77 5.94 6.99 8.53
C GLU A 77 4.62 7.53 7.95
N LEU A 78 3.51 6.81 8.13
CA LEU A 78 2.19 7.25 7.68
C LEU A 78 1.78 8.57 8.32
N ARG A 79 2.05 8.75 9.63
CA ARG A 79 1.77 10.00 10.34
C ARG A 79 2.60 11.14 9.76
N TRP A 80 3.88 10.88 9.49
CA TRP A 80 4.78 11.86 8.89
C TRP A 80 4.32 12.26 7.47
N ILE A 81 4.05 11.29 6.58
CA ILE A 81 3.53 11.57 5.22
C ILE A 81 2.23 12.37 5.30
N THR A 82 1.29 11.95 6.16
CA THR A 82 0.00 12.61 6.32
C THR A 82 0.17 14.05 6.79
N ARG A 83 1.11 14.32 7.70
CA ARG A 83 1.40 15.68 8.17
C ARG A 83 1.97 16.55 7.04
N HIS A 84 2.90 16.02 6.25
CA HIS A 84 3.63 16.77 5.23
C HIS A 84 2.91 16.87 3.88
N SER A 85 1.83 16.08 3.69
CA SER A 85 1.04 16.05 2.45
C SER A 85 -0.36 16.68 2.56
N LYS A 86 -0.65 17.35 3.68
CA LYS A 86 -1.90 18.11 3.91
C LYS A 86 -2.02 19.39 3.08
N GLY A 87 -0.89 19.98 2.69
CA GLY A 87 -0.86 21.21 1.90
C GLY A 87 -1.27 20.99 0.43
N LYS A 88 -1.69 22.07 -0.24
CA LYS A 88 -1.94 22.08 -1.70
C LYS A 88 -0.70 22.38 -2.54
N GLY A 89 0.45 22.64 -1.92
CA GLY A 89 1.69 22.94 -2.63
C GLY A 89 2.23 21.75 -3.42
N TRP A 90 2.95 22.03 -4.50
CA TRP A 90 3.51 21.01 -5.39
C TRP A 90 4.38 19.99 -4.67
N LYS A 91 5.18 20.41 -3.68
CA LYS A 91 6.00 19.50 -2.85
C LYS A 91 5.17 18.49 -2.06
N ALA A 92 4.04 18.93 -1.50
CA ALA A 92 3.14 18.07 -0.72
C ALA A 92 2.45 17.02 -1.60
N GLN A 93 2.09 17.40 -2.83
CA GLN A 93 1.54 16.47 -3.82
C GLN A 93 2.60 15.50 -4.32
N LEU A 94 3.80 15.98 -4.62
CA LEU A 94 4.90 15.15 -5.07
C LEU A 94 5.28 14.08 -4.03
N LEU A 95 5.36 14.45 -2.74
CA LEU A 95 5.59 13.50 -1.65
C LEU A 95 4.47 12.44 -1.58
N LYS A 96 3.20 12.86 -1.67
CA LYS A 96 2.06 11.95 -1.62
C LYS A 96 2.08 10.95 -2.78
N SER A 97 2.30 11.44 -4.00
CA SER A 97 2.35 10.62 -5.20
C SER A 97 3.53 9.65 -5.16
N ALA A 98 4.73 10.12 -4.82
CA ALA A 98 5.90 9.28 -4.72
C ALA A 98 5.77 8.20 -3.64
N ALA A 99 5.20 8.53 -2.48
CA ALA A 99 4.93 7.55 -1.43
C ALA A 99 3.94 6.48 -1.90
N ALA A 100 2.83 6.88 -2.53
CA ALA A 100 1.83 5.95 -3.05
C ALA A 100 2.41 5.01 -4.12
N GLU A 101 3.16 5.58 -5.07
CA GLU A 101 3.80 4.81 -6.14
C GLU A 101 4.82 3.81 -5.59
N THR A 102 5.64 4.24 -4.62
CA THR A 102 6.65 3.38 -4.00
C THR A 102 5.98 2.21 -3.27
N VAL A 103 4.94 2.46 -2.47
CA VAL A 103 4.19 1.39 -1.78
C VAL A 103 3.58 0.41 -2.80
N TYR A 104 2.99 0.93 -3.87
CA TYR A 104 2.37 0.10 -4.91
C TYR A 104 3.40 -0.76 -5.65
N ALA A 105 4.51 -0.18 -6.10
CA ALA A 105 5.56 -0.88 -6.82
C ALA A 105 6.20 -1.99 -5.95
N LEU A 106 6.43 -1.71 -4.67
CA LEU A 106 6.97 -2.69 -3.72
C LEU A 106 5.98 -3.83 -3.44
N TRP A 107 4.70 -3.50 -3.27
CA TRP A 107 3.65 -4.51 -3.12
C TRP A 107 3.51 -5.39 -4.36
N LYS A 108 3.56 -4.80 -5.55
CA LYS A 108 3.52 -5.51 -6.83
C LYS A 108 4.72 -6.46 -6.98
N TYR A 109 5.93 -5.96 -6.77
CA TYR A 109 7.15 -6.76 -6.81
C TYR A 109 7.09 -7.95 -5.85
N ARG A 110 6.67 -7.71 -4.61
CA ARG A 110 6.48 -8.77 -3.61
C ARG A 110 5.48 -9.82 -4.10
N ASN A 111 4.33 -9.41 -4.62
CA ASN A 111 3.35 -10.36 -5.16
C ASN A 111 3.93 -11.16 -6.33
N ASP A 112 4.64 -10.52 -7.26
CA ASP A 112 5.24 -11.22 -8.40
C ASP A 112 6.26 -12.28 -7.93
N VAL A 113 7.06 -11.97 -6.90
CA VAL A 113 7.99 -12.92 -6.28
C VAL A 113 7.27 -14.04 -5.53
N CYS A 114 6.27 -13.71 -4.72
CA CYS A 114 5.54 -14.70 -3.91
C CYS A 114 4.69 -15.66 -4.77
N PHE A 115 4.17 -15.19 -5.90
CA PHE A 115 3.28 -15.96 -6.77
C PHE A 115 3.96 -16.49 -8.03
N GLY A 116 5.25 -16.23 -8.21
CA GLY A 116 6.03 -16.78 -9.32
C GLY A 116 5.63 -16.23 -10.69
N ASN A 117 5.19 -14.97 -10.76
CA ASN A 117 4.86 -14.29 -12.03
C ASN A 117 6.10 -13.72 -12.73
N LYS A 118 7.27 -14.37 -12.57
CA LYS A 118 8.53 -13.98 -13.24
C LYS A 118 8.81 -14.87 -14.43
#